data_AF-A0AAW0DDQ6-F1
#
_entry.id   AF-A0AAW0DDQ6-F1
#
_cell.length_a   1.000
_cell.length_b   1.000
_cell.length_c   1.000
_cell.angle_alpha   90.00
_cell.angle_beta   90.00
_cell.angle_gamma   90.00
#
_symmetry.space_group_name_H-M   'P 1'
#
loop_
_entity.id
_entity.type
_entity.pdbx_description
1 polymer ?
#
loop_
_entity_poly.entity_id
_entity_poly.type
_entity_poly.pdbx_seq_one_letter_code
_entity_poly.pdbx_strand_id
1 'polypeptide(L)'
;MMDSPTAPVRTASIPQLNGAPPPVASTSAPTGMSPELEQTLTLLSSHRAVLGYILLGRGHPVSIIRHVGVVFEGEQGKKYAAVITRIVESVQGGLEEVHGGEGDADDLRFLRIRTKRHEIMISPDDRYLLAVLYDPST
;
A
#
# COMPACT_ATOMS: atom_id res chain seq x y z
N MET A 1 52.10 42.80 -44.33
CA MET A 1 53.30 41.98 -44.49
C MET A 1 53.99 41.93 -43.14
N MET A 2 54.26 40.72 -42.66
CA MET A 2 55.35 40.36 -41.72
C MET A 2 55.31 41.00 -40.33
N ASP A 3 55.64 40.35 -39.23
CA ASP A 3 55.89 38.97 -38.83
C ASP A 3 56.12 39.14 -37.31
N SER A 4 55.44 38.40 -36.45
CA SER A 4 55.70 38.45 -35.01
C SER A 4 56.12 37.05 -34.59
N PRO A 5 57.39 36.86 -34.16
CA PRO A 5 57.89 35.56 -33.82
C PRO A 5 57.94 35.30 -32.31
N THR A 6 57.80 34.01 -32.00
CA THR A 6 58.51 33.27 -30.94
C THR A 6 57.90 33.19 -29.53
N ALA A 7 57.44 31.97 -29.23
CA ALA A 7 57.18 31.42 -27.89
C ALA A 7 58.49 31.21 -27.09
N PRO A 8 58.41 30.97 -25.76
CA PRO A 8 58.61 29.59 -25.34
C PRO A 8 57.76 29.12 -24.14
N VAL A 9 57.67 27.78 -24.09
CA VAL A 9 57.05 26.89 -23.10
C VAL A 9 57.68 26.98 -21.71
N ARG A 10 56.86 26.79 -20.65
CA ARG A 10 57.10 26.07 -19.36
C ARG A 10 56.09 26.56 -18.31
N THR A 11 55.55 25.85 -17.30
CA THR A 11 55.41 24.45 -16.86
C THR A 11 54.48 24.52 -15.63
N ALA A 12 53.70 23.46 -15.36
CA ALA A 12 52.97 23.14 -14.12
C ALA A 12 51.75 24.04 -13.76
N SER A 13 50.64 23.58 -13.18
CA SER A 13 50.35 22.40 -12.35
C SER A 13 48.87 22.01 -12.51
N ILE A 14 48.58 20.72 -12.39
CA ILE A 14 47.22 20.16 -12.31
C ILE A 14 46.71 20.31 -10.87
N PRO A 15 45.44 20.74 -10.68
CA PRO A 15 44.63 20.20 -9.59
C PRO A 15 43.47 19.41 -10.16
N GLN A 16 43.44 18.14 -9.78
CA GLN A 16 42.32 17.21 -9.85
C GLN A 16 41.17 17.71 -8.95
N LEU A 17 40.00 17.03 -9.02
CA LEU A 17 38.75 17.16 -8.25
C LEU A 17 37.65 17.89 -9.07
N ASN A 18 36.49 17.33 -9.41
CA ASN A 18 35.78 16.17 -8.89
C ASN A 18 34.81 15.67 -9.98
N GLY A 19 34.73 14.36 -10.17
CA GLY A 19 33.66 13.74 -10.94
C GLY A 19 32.33 13.98 -10.24
N ALA A 20 31.43 14.71 -10.88
CA ALA A 20 30.03 14.73 -10.50
C ALA A 20 29.40 13.39 -10.93
N PRO A 21 28.76 12.63 -10.03
CA PRO A 21 27.88 11.57 -10.48
C PRO A 21 26.66 12.20 -11.18
N PRO A 22 26.04 11.51 -12.15
CA PRO A 22 24.78 11.98 -12.73
C PRO A 22 23.73 12.11 -11.61
N PRO A 23 22.73 13.00 -11.76
CA PRO A 23 21.62 13.02 -10.82
C PRO A 23 20.99 11.62 -10.87
N VAL A 24 21.05 10.90 -9.75
CA VAL A 24 20.25 9.71 -9.55
C VAL A 24 18.82 10.16 -9.76
N ALA A 25 18.26 9.79 -10.92
CA ALA A 25 16.84 9.85 -11.14
C ALA A 25 16.24 9.09 -9.96
N SER A 26 15.52 9.82 -9.10
CA SER A 26 14.56 9.22 -8.19
C SER A 26 13.52 8.54 -9.08
N THR A 27 13.84 7.34 -9.54
CA THR A 27 12.85 6.39 -10.02
C THR A 27 11.98 6.15 -8.80
N SER A 28 10.88 6.89 -8.76
CA SER A 28 9.67 6.50 -8.06
C SER A 28 9.32 5.11 -8.56
N ALA A 29 9.87 4.09 -7.90
CA ALA A 29 9.40 2.73 -8.06
C ALA A 29 7.89 2.77 -7.81
N PRO A 30 7.06 2.15 -8.66
CA PRO A 30 5.68 1.92 -8.27
C PRO A 30 5.76 1.18 -6.93
N THR A 31 5.02 1.66 -5.94
CA THR A 31 4.94 1.14 -4.58
C THR A 31 4.52 -0.33 -4.65
N GLY A 32 5.48 -1.21 -4.89
CA GLY A 32 5.29 -2.65 -4.98
C GLY A 32 4.84 -3.10 -3.61
N MET A 33 3.69 -3.77 -3.55
CA MET A 33 3.25 -4.46 -2.35
C MET A 33 4.41 -5.28 -1.80
N SER A 34 4.59 -5.27 -0.47
CA SER A 34 5.68 -6.02 0.14
C SER A 34 5.57 -7.50 -0.23
N PRO A 35 6.70 -8.22 -0.44
CA PRO A 35 6.67 -9.60 -0.88
C PRO A 35 5.89 -10.52 0.08
N GLU A 36 5.85 -10.19 1.36
CA GLU A 36 5.04 -10.89 2.37
C GLU A 36 3.53 -10.74 2.12
N LEU A 37 3.08 -9.58 1.65
CA LEU A 37 1.69 -9.35 1.30
C LEU A 37 1.32 -10.19 0.09
N GLU A 38 2.15 -10.20 -0.96
CA GLU A 38 1.90 -11.02 -2.16
C GLU A 38 1.83 -12.51 -1.85
N GLN A 39 2.69 -13.02 -0.97
CA GLN A 39 2.63 -14.39 -0.47
C GLN A 39 1.31 -14.67 0.25
N THR A 40 0.90 -13.75 1.14
CA THR A 40 -0.38 -13.88 1.87
C THR A 40 -1.56 -13.90 0.91
N LEU A 41 -1.58 -13.00 -0.08
CA LEU A 41 -2.62 -12.94 -1.10
C LEU A 41 -2.67 -14.22 -1.96
N THR A 42 -1.51 -14.79 -2.28
CA THR A 42 -1.39 -16.05 -3.01
C THR A 42 -1.94 -17.22 -2.18
N LEU A 43 -1.63 -17.24 -0.88
CA LEU A 43 -2.13 -18.24 0.05
C LEU A 43 -3.65 -18.16 0.19
N LEU A 44 -4.19 -16.95 0.35
CA LEU A 44 -5.63 -16.70 0.42
C LEU A 44 -6.33 -17.16 -0.86
N SER A 45 -5.80 -16.82 -2.03
CA SER A 45 -6.38 -17.24 -3.31
C SER A 45 -6.30 -18.75 -3.55
N SER A 46 -5.37 -19.45 -2.89
CA SER A 46 -5.20 -20.91 -3.03
C SER A 46 -6.17 -21.69 -2.13
N HIS A 47 -6.77 -21.03 -1.14
CA HIS A 47 -7.61 -21.69 -0.17
C HIS A 47 -9.05 -21.84 -0.68
N ARG A 48 -9.57 -23.07 -0.75
CA ARG A 48 -10.92 -23.35 -1.29
C ARG A 48 -12.06 -22.66 -0.56
N ALA A 49 -11.89 -22.38 0.73
CA ALA A 49 -12.90 -21.69 1.51
C ALA A 49 -12.93 -20.18 1.22
N VAL A 50 -11.93 -19.61 0.54
CA VAL A 50 -11.87 -18.19 0.19
C VAL A 50 -12.59 -17.96 -1.12
N LEU A 51 -13.67 -17.17 -1.06
CA LEU A 51 -14.43 -16.73 -2.23
C LEU A 51 -13.75 -15.55 -2.94
N GLY A 52 -12.95 -14.77 -2.23
CA GLY A 52 -12.19 -13.66 -2.78
C GLY A 52 -11.59 -12.76 -1.71
N TYR A 53 -10.82 -11.77 -2.14
CA TYR A 53 -10.29 -10.72 -1.27
C TYR A 53 -10.30 -9.37 -1.96
N ILE A 54 -10.28 -8.30 -1.16
CA ILE A 54 -10.16 -6.92 -1.62
C ILE A 54 -9.18 -6.17 -0.72
N LEU A 55 -8.29 -5.43 -1.36
CA LEU A 55 -7.27 -4.60 -0.74
C LEU A 55 -7.59 -3.14 -1.06
N LEU A 56 -7.83 -2.36 -0.02
CA LEU A 56 -8.22 -0.96 -0.10
C LEU A 56 -7.11 -0.06 0.42
N GLY A 57 -6.95 1.11 -0.20
CA GLY A 57 -6.10 2.18 0.32
C GLY A 57 -6.82 2.99 1.40
N ARG A 58 -6.07 3.55 2.34
CA ARG A 58 -6.58 4.38 3.45
C ARG A 58 -6.96 5.83 3.06
N GLY A 59 -6.83 6.20 1.78
CA GLY A 59 -7.15 7.55 1.31
C GLY A 59 -8.64 7.78 1.06
N HIS A 60 -9.07 9.04 1.09
CA HIS A 60 -10.41 9.48 0.68
C HIS A 60 -10.31 10.20 -0.67
N PRO A 61 -11.00 9.75 -1.74
CA PRO A 61 -11.91 8.59 -1.77
C PRO A 61 -11.17 7.25 -1.72
N VAL A 62 -11.86 6.23 -1.17
CA VAL A 62 -11.35 4.86 -1.07
C VAL A 62 -10.91 4.35 -2.44
N SER A 63 -9.63 4.01 -2.54
CA SER A 63 -9.04 3.42 -3.73
C SER A 63 -8.93 1.92 -3.56
N ILE A 64 -9.39 1.17 -4.57
CA ILE A 64 -9.21 -0.28 -4.61
C ILE A 64 -7.83 -0.52 -5.21
N ILE A 65 -6.91 -1.03 -4.39
CA ILE A 65 -5.53 -1.32 -4.82
C ILE A 65 -5.51 -2.64 -5.59
N ARG A 66 -6.22 -3.65 -5.09
CA ARG A 66 -6.34 -4.98 -5.71
C ARG A 66 -7.60 -5.68 -5.23
N HIS A 67 -8.19 -6.51 -6.07
CA HIS A 67 -9.24 -7.42 -5.66
C HIS A 67 -9.13 -8.72 -6.45
N VAL A 68 -9.65 -9.82 -5.89
CA VAL A 68 -9.76 -11.13 -6.52
C VAL A 68 -11.11 -11.72 -6.16
N GLY A 69 -11.74 -12.34 -7.15
CA GLY A 69 -13.04 -13.00 -7.02
C GLY A 69 -14.17 -12.16 -7.63
N VAL A 70 -15.09 -12.86 -8.30
CA VAL A 70 -16.24 -12.27 -9.02
C VAL A 70 -17.14 -11.42 -8.12
N VAL A 71 -17.14 -11.68 -6.81
CA VAL A 71 -17.94 -10.91 -5.82
C VAL A 71 -17.48 -9.46 -5.72
N PHE A 72 -16.21 -9.19 -6.02
CA PHE A 72 -15.59 -7.87 -5.92
C PHE A 72 -15.43 -7.17 -7.27
N GLU A 73 -15.97 -7.70 -8.35
CA GLU A 73 -15.88 -7.08 -9.68
C GLU A 73 -16.94 -5.98 -9.89
N GLY A 74 -16.58 -4.99 -10.71
CA GLY A 74 -17.49 -3.92 -11.13
C GLY A 74 -18.01 -3.05 -9.99
N GLU A 75 -19.32 -2.77 -10.00
CA GLU A 75 -19.97 -1.90 -9.01
C GLU A 75 -20.07 -2.53 -7.61
N GLN A 76 -20.13 -3.87 -7.53
CA GLN A 76 -20.21 -4.57 -6.25
C GLN A 76 -18.93 -4.36 -5.43
N GLY A 77 -17.75 -4.46 -6.06
CA GLY A 77 -16.47 -4.16 -5.41
C GLY A 77 -16.42 -2.76 -4.81
N LYS A 78 -16.88 -1.74 -5.54
CA LYS A 78 -16.95 -0.35 -5.05
C LYS A 78 -17.90 -0.22 -3.85
N LYS A 79 -19.05 -0.88 -3.90
CA LYS A 79 -20.02 -0.89 -2.80
C LYS A 79 -19.44 -1.56 -1.56
N TYR A 80 -18.79 -2.71 -1.72
CA TYR A 80 -18.08 -3.38 -0.62
C TYR A 80 -16.99 -2.49 -0.04
N ALA A 81 -16.17 -1.86 -0.88
CA ALA A 81 -15.10 -0.97 -0.44
C ALA A 81 -15.62 0.19 0.43
N ALA A 82 -16.69 0.85 -0.01
CA ALA A 82 -17.31 1.94 0.74
C ALA A 82 -17.90 1.47 2.08
N VAL A 83 -18.62 0.33 2.09
CA VAL A 83 -19.23 -0.21 3.30
C VAL A 83 -18.18 -0.69 4.30
N ILE A 84 -17.16 -1.41 3.85
CA ILE A 84 -16.08 -1.92 4.70
C ILE A 84 -15.34 -0.76 5.39
N THR A 85 -15.03 0.28 4.63
CA THR A 85 -14.36 1.48 5.17
C THR A 85 -15.22 2.13 6.24
N ARG A 86 -16.52 2.33 5.97
CA ARG A 86 -17.46 2.89 6.94
C ARG A 86 -17.59 2.03 8.20
N ILE A 87 -17.59 0.70 8.07
CA ILE A 87 -17.65 -0.20 9.23
C ILE A 87 -16.41 -0.02 10.09
N VAL A 88 -15.22 0.01 9.49
CA VAL A 88 -13.96 0.21 10.22
C VAL A 88 -13.95 1.55 10.92
N GLU A 89 -14.28 2.64 10.23
CA GLU A 89 -14.37 3.99 10.82
C GLU A 89 -15.38 4.03 11.98
N SER A 90 -16.54 3.38 11.83
CA SER A 90 -17.57 3.35 12.87
C SER A 90 -17.15 2.54 14.10
N VAL A 91 -16.42 1.43 13.91
CA VAL A 91 -15.92 0.62 15.03
C VAL A 91 -14.78 1.34 15.74
N GLN A 92 -13.89 2.01 15.01
CA GLN A 92 -12.83 2.83 15.58
C GLN A 92 -13.40 3.97 16.43
N GLY A 93 -14.35 4.74 15.89
CA GLY A 93 -15.01 5.81 16.66
C GLY A 93 -15.72 5.29 17.91
N GLY A 94 -16.41 4.15 17.82
CA GLY A 94 -17.04 3.52 18.99
C GLY A 94 -16.04 3.05 20.05
N LEU A 95 -14.85 2.61 19.63
CA LEU A 95 -13.78 2.18 20.54
C LEU A 95 -13.14 3.37 21.27
N GLU A 96 -12.97 4.50 20.58
CA GLU A 96 -12.56 5.78 21.16
C GLU A 96 -13.58 6.30 22.18
N GLU A 97 -14.88 6.27 21.84
CA GLU A 97 -15.96 6.67 22.75
C GLU A 97 -15.99 5.84 24.05
N VAL A 98 -15.76 4.53 23.94
CA VAL A 98 -15.74 3.62 25.10
C VAL A 98 -14.50 3.83 25.98
N HIS A 99 -13.35 4.16 25.39
CA HIS A 99 -12.09 4.34 26.13
C HIS A 99 -12.02 5.63 26.96
N GLY A 100 -12.91 6.61 26.72
CA GLY A 100 -13.05 7.78 27.58
C GLY A 100 -11.80 8.67 27.70
N GLY A 101 -10.77 8.46 26.87
CA GLY A 101 -9.55 9.28 26.81
C GLY A 101 -8.49 9.00 27.88
N GLU A 102 -8.65 7.99 28.74
CA GLU A 102 -7.64 7.62 29.76
C GLU A 102 -7.12 6.18 29.53
N GLY A 103 -6.01 6.06 28.79
CA GLY A 103 -5.33 4.78 28.57
C GLY A 103 -4.57 4.73 27.23
N ASP A 104 -3.88 3.61 26.98
CA ASP A 104 -3.44 3.26 25.62
C ASP A 104 -4.69 3.14 24.75
N ALA A 105 -4.73 3.82 23.61
CA ALA A 105 -5.85 3.74 22.68
C ALA A 105 -5.96 2.29 22.17
N ASP A 106 -7.09 1.63 22.39
CA ASP A 106 -7.33 0.33 21.76
C ASP A 106 -7.45 0.53 20.24
N ASP A 107 -6.47 0.03 19.52
CA ASP A 107 -6.48 0.04 18.07
C ASP A 107 -7.26 -1.16 17.53
N LEU A 108 -8.18 -0.91 16.61
CA LEU A 108 -8.82 -1.99 15.86
C LEU A 108 -7.76 -2.74 15.02
N ARG A 109 -7.48 -3.99 15.39
CA ARG A 109 -6.53 -4.86 14.66
C ARG A 109 -7.19 -5.85 13.72
N PHE A 110 -8.38 -6.32 14.06
CA PHE A 110 -9.04 -7.38 13.32
C PHE A 110 -10.55 -7.39 13.56
N LEU A 111 -11.33 -7.59 12.51
CA LEU A 111 -12.78 -7.68 12.57
C LEU A 111 -13.27 -8.89 11.76
N ARG A 112 -14.09 -9.74 12.35
CA ARG A 112 -14.68 -10.90 11.68
C ARG A 112 -16.19 -10.87 11.77
N ILE A 113 -16.85 -10.87 10.61
CA ILE A 113 -18.31 -10.81 10.49
C ILE A 113 -18.76 -12.10 9.80
N ARG A 114 -19.38 -13.00 10.56
CA ARG A 114 -19.98 -14.22 10.01
C ARG A 114 -21.46 -14.00 9.74
N THR A 115 -21.87 -14.25 8.51
CA THR A 115 -23.27 -14.24 8.08
C THR A 115 -23.68 -15.64 7.63
N LYS A 116 -24.98 -15.84 7.38
CA LYS A 116 -25.49 -17.13 6.88
C LYS A 116 -24.91 -17.53 5.52
N ARG A 117 -24.49 -16.57 4.71
CA ARG A 117 -24.01 -16.81 3.34
C ARG A 117 -22.53 -16.55 3.13
N HIS A 118 -21.93 -15.71 3.97
CA HIS A 118 -20.56 -15.25 3.82
C HIS A 118 -19.91 -15.01 5.18
N GLU A 119 -18.63 -15.29 5.28
CA GLU A 119 -17.79 -14.83 6.39
C GLU A 119 -16.79 -13.80 5.88
N ILE A 120 -16.74 -12.62 6.50
CA ILE A 120 -15.87 -11.52 6.09
C ILE A 120 -14.85 -11.28 7.19
N MET A 121 -13.57 -11.35 6.84
CA MET A 121 -12.45 -11.04 7.73
C MET A 121 -11.81 -9.74 7.25
N ILE A 122 -11.82 -8.70 8.09
CA ILE A 122 -11.25 -7.39 7.82
C ILE A 122 -10.05 -7.20 8.75
N SER A 123 -8.89 -6.93 8.14
CA SER A 123 -7.64 -6.63 8.82
C SER A 123 -7.20 -5.23 8.39
N PRO A 124 -7.45 -4.19 9.21
CA PRO A 124 -6.87 -2.88 8.99
C PRO A 124 -5.34 -2.94 9.24
N ASP A 125 -4.59 -2.29 8.35
CA ASP A 125 -3.15 -2.02 8.46
C ASP A 125 -2.96 -0.48 8.40
N ASP A 126 -1.74 -0.01 8.70
CA ASP A 126 -1.37 1.41 8.65
C ASP A 126 -1.50 1.96 7.23
N ARG A 127 -1.19 1.14 6.22
CA ARG A 127 -1.12 1.57 4.82
C ARG A 127 -2.31 1.14 3.98
N TYR A 128 -2.98 0.06 4.37
CA TYR A 128 -4.05 -0.55 3.59
C TYR A 128 -5.09 -1.20 4.50
N LEU A 129 -6.21 -1.58 3.92
CA LEU A 129 -7.24 -2.35 4.60
C LEU A 129 -7.48 -3.61 3.76
N LEU A 130 -7.19 -4.77 4.34
CA LEU A 130 -7.41 -6.06 3.70
C LEU A 130 -8.75 -6.62 4.18
N ALA A 131 -9.63 -6.96 3.24
CA ALA A 131 -10.85 -7.70 3.53
C ALA A 131 -10.90 -8.98 2.71
N VAL A 132 -11.21 -10.10 3.37
CA VAL A 132 -11.26 -11.43 2.77
C VAL A 132 -12.65 -12.01 2.98
N LEU A 133 -13.20 -12.59 1.91
CA LEU A 133 -14.51 -13.23 1.89
C LEU A 133 -14.34 -14.75 1.89
N TYR A 134 -14.98 -15.42 2.82
CA TYR A 134 -15.00 -16.86 2.99
C TYR A 134 -16.40 -17.43 2.83
N ASP A 135 -16.49 -18.68 2.40
CA ASP A 135 -17.71 -19.48 2.46
C ASP A 135 -17.92 -19.96 3.90
N PRO A 136 -19.04 -19.62 4.57
CA PRO A 136 -19.31 -20.02 5.95
C PRO A 136 -19.72 -21.49 6.07
N SER A 137 -19.89 -22.19 4.95
CA SER A 137 -20.39 -23.58 4.85
C SER A 137 -19.27 -24.61 4.65
N THR A 138 -18.02 -24.15 4.47
CA THR A 138 -16.84 -25.02 4.39
C THR A 138 -16.24 -25.24 5.77
#